data_AF-A0AAJ0G637-F1
#
_entry.id   AF-A0AAJ0G637-F1
#
_cell.length_a   1.000
_cell.length_b   1.000
_cell.length_c   1.000
_cell.angle_alpha   90.00
_cell.angle_beta   90.00
_cell.angle_gamma   90.00
#
_symmetry.space_group_name_H-M   'P 1'
#
loop_
_entity.id
_entity.type
_entity.pdbx_description
1 polymer ?
#
loop_
_entity_poly.entity_id
_entity_poly.type
_entity_poly.pdbx_seq_one_letter_code
_entity_poly.pdbx_strand_id
1 'polypeptide(L)'
;MSAGYTKIDTDTAYACLLSVPLDSEGAVAQLTGLKILWKFQSDLSYLKQPPAGWLYTGVDMLSSLNGMLEKLQAGGYDSEFALQQEIYDLAASAHDGHFVYLADILLVFNWIRHASLISVSADGTILPDVYDTSDLSALTLADLGEADYQASPVVEINDTDAETWLNGYANYNPWYHDPDANLNNLFESIPATANRERSGSLFQQGSYHFPGSSTLLKFANDTSKSVLSYAVITPGLNFTGIVDGKTFFQIFCSGPSSSSGVIARSLPSSTAVARSLSLPSSRKFASVSLSPTPSYSFGASSILGSSSVTTNNLYTPLAQATTLPGLGCYPEPIVLAPDLSFAGYFVEGQADLAIATIPTFTTESNYIFQNKFRTFLATAKATGRTRLILDLRIRLVRYKTITFALQLLMSRRWSDFYGPLERADGFYTNILRNNFSSPYSLGFPMYGYVNDTKPQPQTFESDSIVVLSDGACASACAIFMELMKTQAGVQSITVGGRKQNGPMQAVGGTKGFNVEDLGILSTTAGEAYWRANWTQRPLFDPYREAGLVKTAWQVLSRLASWYPASNVNFKNNLRKGDDTHTPLHSNGASVGACMAAYIRLAMGQRNMCSRITDHPSAQTGFGTSYINDAPPESAKNL
;
A
#
# COMPACT_ATOMS: atom_id res chain seq x y z
N MET A 1 1.26 25.01 10.40
CA MET A 1 -0.07 24.76 9.80
C MET A 1 -0.61 26.08 9.27
N SER A 2 -0.91 26.18 7.99
CA SER A 2 -1.45 27.39 7.35
C SER A 2 -2.89 27.67 7.77
N ALA A 3 -3.24 28.95 7.86
CA ALA A 3 -4.60 29.43 8.04
C ALA A 3 -5.52 28.92 6.91
N GLY A 4 -6.60 28.20 7.24
CA GLY A 4 -7.58 27.75 6.24
C GLY A 4 -8.43 26.54 6.61
N TYR A 5 -8.07 25.76 7.65
CA TYR A 5 -8.87 24.59 8.06
C TYR A 5 -9.84 24.93 9.19
N THR A 6 -11.10 24.51 9.04
CA THR A 6 -12.13 24.63 10.09
C THR A 6 -11.84 23.62 11.19
N LYS A 7 -11.50 24.13 12.38
CA LYS A 7 -11.31 23.33 13.60
C LYS A 7 -12.61 23.28 14.39
N ILE A 8 -12.94 22.11 14.92
CA ILE A 8 -14.09 21.85 15.77
C ILE A 8 -13.57 21.19 17.05
N ASP A 9 -14.23 21.49 18.17
CA ASP A 9 -14.06 20.74 19.41
C ASP A 9 -14.28 19.23 19.18
N THR A 10 -13.44 18.39 19.78
CA THR A 10 -13.45 16.94 19.49
C THR A 10 -14.71 16.27 20.01
N ASP A 11 -15.20 16.67 21.19
CA ASP A 11 -16.37 16.07 21.82
C ASP A 11 -17.63 16.37 21.01
N THR A 12 -17.75 17.59 20.50
CA THR A 12 -18.80 18.02 19.57
C THR A 12 -18.76 17.21 18.25
N ALA A 13 -17.58 17.06 17.65
CA ALA A 13 -17.43 16.29 16.41
C ALA A 13 -17.73 14.80 16.62
N TYR A 14 -17.30 14.22 17.74
CA TYR A 14 -17.57 12.84 18.10
C TYR A 14 -19.06 12.59 18.37
N ALA A 15 -19.72 13.48 19.12
CA ALA A 15 -21.16 13.43 19.34
C ALA A 15 -21.96 13.53 18.02
N CYS A 16 -21.48 14.34 17.06
CA CYS A 16 -22.06 14.41 15.72
C CYS A 16 -22.00 13.05 15.02
N LEU A 17 -20.85 12.37 15.02
CA LEU A 17 -20.69 11.03 14.42
C LEU A 17 -21.59 9.98 15.09
N LEU A 18 -21.69 10.01 16.42
CA LEU A 18 -22.57 9.10 17.18
C LEU A 18 -24.06 9.35 16.92
N SER A 19 -24.44 10.55 16.49
CA SER A 19 -25.84 10.87 16.18
C SER A 19 -26.32 10.31 14.83
N VAL A 20 -25.40 9.81 13.99
CA VAL A 20 -25.71 9.33 12.64
C VAL A 20 -26.46 7.98 12.74
N PRO A 21 -27.71 7.91 12.23
CA PRO A 21 -28.53 6.71 12.35
C PRO A 21 -27.95 5.57 11.50
N LEU A 22 -28.05 4.35 12.02
CA LEU A 22 -27.62 3.12 11.36
C LEU A 22 -28.55 2.75 10.19
N ASP A 23 -28.00 2.52 9.01
CA ASP A 23 -28.71 1.88 7.90
C ASP A 23 -28.61 0.35 8.03
N SER A 24 -29.53 -0.26 8.78
CA SER A 24 -29.46 -1.69 9.10
C SER A 24 -29.52 -2.59 7.85
N GLU A 25 -30.30 -2.23 6.83
CA GLU A 25 -30.39 -3.04 5.59
C GLU A 25 -29.08 -2.92 4.79
N GLY A 26 -28.59 -1.69 4.60
CA GLY A 26 -27.31 -1.44 3.95
C GLY A 26 -26.14 -2.10 4.68
N ALA A 27 -26.12 -2.05 6.00
CA ALA A 27 -25.12 -2.68 6.85
C ALA A 27 -25.07 -4.21 6.67
N VAL A 28 -26.21 -4.89 6.61
CA VAL A 28 -26.27 -6.34 6.32
C VAL A 28 -25.65 -6.63 4.95
N ALA A 29 -25.99 -5.84 3.93
CA ALA A 29 -25.45 -6.02 2.59
C ALA A 29 -23.94 -5.71 2.52
N GLN A 30 -23.47 -4.70 3.26
CA GLN A 30 -22.06 -4.33 3.36
C GLN A 30 -21.23 -5.45 4.01
N LEU A 31 -21.61 -5.93 5.20
CA LEU A 31 -20.90 -7.00 5.90
C LEU A 31 -20.88 -8.29 5.07
N THR A 32 -22.00 -8.60 4.39
CA THR A 32 -22.08 -9.74 3.48
C THR A 32 -21.11 -9.59 2.30
N GLY A 33 -21.03 -8.38 1.71
CA GLY A 33 -20.11 -8.07 0.63
C GLY A 33 -18.64 -8.16 1.06
N LEU A 34 -18.30 -7.59 2.22
CA LEU A 34 -16.95 -7.64 2.79
C LEU A 34 -16.52 -9.08 3.01
N LYS A 35 -17.39 -9.94 3.55
CA LYS A 35 -17.10 -11.37 3.75
C LYS A 35 -16.77 -12.09 2.44
N ILE A 36 -17.30 -11.63 1.30
CA ILE A 36 -16.96 -12.19 0.00
C ILE A 36 -15.65 -11.60 -0.52
N LEU A 37 -15.51 -10.28 -0.51
CA LEU A 37 -14.35 -9.56 -1.06
C LEU A 37 -13.07 -9.85 -0.27
N TRP A 38 -13.14 -9.93 1.05
CA TRP A 38 -11.98 -10.24 1.89
C TRP A 38 -11.47 -11.67 1.70
N LYS A 39 -12.22 -12.59 1.08
CA LYS A 39 -11.68 -13.93 0.73
C LYS A 39 -10.48 -13.88 -0.22
N PHE A 40 -10.29 -12.76 -0.93
CA PHE A 40 -9.14 -12.52 -1.80
C PHE A 40 -7.88 -12.08 -1.04
N GLN A 41 -7.98 -11.77 0.26
CA GLN A 41 -6.81 -11.59 1.12
C GLN A 41 -6.04 -12.91 1.17
N SER A 42 -4.79 -12.87 0.72
CA SER A 42 -4.02 -14.07 0.38
C SER A 42 -3.49 -14.86 1.59
N ASP A 43 -3.43 -14.22 2.77
CA ASP A 43 -2.90 -14.77 4.03
C ASP A 43 -3.96 -15.03 5.11
N LEU A 44 -5.26 -14.99 4.80
CA LEU A 44 -6.34 -15.17 5.79
C LEU A 44 -6.19 -16.36 6.74
N SER A 45 -5.64 -17.47 6.24
CA SER A 45 -5.40 -18.67 7.04
C SER A 45 -4.29 -18.48 8.06
N TYR A 46 -3.23 -17.77 7.69
CA TYR A 46 -2.14 -17.39 8.58
C TYR A 46 -2.58 -16.31 9.57
N LEU A 47 -3.44 -15.37 9.17
CA LEU A 47 -4.07 -14.44 10.11
C LEU A 47 -4.88 -15.20 11.16
N LYS A 48 -5.69 -16.18 10.75
CA LYS A 48 -6.49 -17.00 11.67
C LYS A 48 -5.63 -17.89 12.59
N GLN A 49 -4.61 -18.54 12.04
CA GLN A 49 -3.73 -19.47 12.73
C GLN A 49 -2.27 -19.09 12.46
N PRO A 50 -1.74 -18.09 13.19
CA PRO A 50 -0.39 -17.61 12.93
C PRO A 50 0.66 -18.70 13.15
N PRO A 51 1.62 -18.87 12.21
CA PRO A 51 2.73 -19.79 12.38
C PRO A 51 3.71 -19.28 13.45
N ALA A 52 4.64 -20.14 13.86
CA ALA A 52 5.70 -19.76 14.79
C ALA A 52 6.48 -18.54 14.26
N GLY A 53 6.74 -17.57 15.15
CA GLY A 53 7.45 -16.34 14.81
C GLY A 53 6.57 -15.20 14.28
N TRP A 54 5.25 -15.39 14.19
CA TRP A 54 4.30 -14.28 14.06
C TRP A 54 4.21 -13.50 15.38
N LEU A 55 4.24 -12.17 15.32
CA LEU A 55 4.36 -11.34 16.53
C LEU A 55 3.01 -10.97 17.16
N TYR A 56 1.93 -11.06 16.39
CA TYR A 56 0.56 -10.78 16.83
C TYR A 56 -0.27 -12.04 16.99
N THR A 57 -1.30 -11.95 17.83
CA THR A 57 -2.29 -13.01 18.02
C THR A 57 -3.15 -13.19 16.78
N GLY A 58 -3.63 -14.41 16.56
CA GLY A 58 -4.46 -14.72 15.40
C GLY A 58 -5.84 -14.06 15.45
N VAL A 59 -6.34 -13.68 14.27
CA VAL A 59 -7.68 -13.13 14.05
C VAL A 59 -8.40 -13.86 12.90
N ASP A 60 -9.62 -14.32 13.14
CA ASP A 60 -10.47 -14.91 12.10
C ASP A 60 -11.36 -13.82 11.48
N MET A 61 -10.84 -13.15 10.45
CA MET A 61 -11.53 -12.03 9.79
C MET A 61 -12.94 -12.39 9.31
N LEU A 62 -13.14 -13.59 8.75
CA LEU A 62 -14.44 -13.99 8.20
C LEU A 62 -15.42 -14.42 9.29
N SER A 63 -14.94 -15.01 10.39
CA SER A 63 -15.77 -15.30 11.54
C SER A 63 -16.15 -14.03 12.29
N SER A 64 -15.24 -13.07 12.43
CA SER A 64 -15.52 -11.78 13.06
C SER A 64 -16.61 -11.00 12.31
N LEU A 65 -16.59 -11.01 10.97
CA LEU A 65 -17.69 -10.43 10.18
C LEU A 65 -19.04 -11.13 10.41
N ASN A 66 -19.07 -12.44 10.70
CA ASN A 66 -20.30 -13.13 11.08
C ASN A 66 -20.78 -12.66 12.46
N GLY A 67 -19.86 -12.51 13.42
CA GLY A 67 -20.17 -11.98 14.75
C GLY A 67 -20.76 -10.57 14.67
N MET A 68 -20.23 -9.70 13.81
CA MET A 68 -20.83 -8.39 13.55
C MET A 68 -22.23 -8.48 12.93
N LEU A 69 -22.44 -9.42 12.00
CA LEU A 69 -23.77 -9.63 11.40
C LEU A 69 -24.79 -10.09 12.45
N GLU A 70 -24.41 -10.99 13.35
CA GLU A 70 -25.24 -11.44 14.47
C GLU A 70 -25.53 -10.30 15.45
N LYS A 71 -24.50 -9.53 15.82
CA LYS A 71 -24.63 -8.33 16.67
C LYS A 71 -25.56 -7.29 16.03
N LEU A 72 -25.45 -7.05 14.73
CA LEU A 72 -26.31 -6.15 13.97
C LEU A 72 -27.76 -6.60 13.99
N GLN A 73 -28.02 -7.88 13.72
CA GLN A 73 -29.37 -8.46 13.75
C GLN A 73 -29.99 -8.42 15.15
N ALA A 74 -29.18 -8.49 16.20
CA ALA A 74 -29.60 -8.32 17.59
C ALA A 74 -29.80 -6.85 18.02
N GLY A 75 -29.58 -5.87 17.13
CA GLY A 75 -29.69 -4.45 17.45
C GLY A 75 -28.54 -3.91 18.30
N GLY A 76 -27.36 -4.53 18.26
CA GLY A 76 -26.21 -4.21 19.11
C GLY A 76 -25.35 -3.02 18.66
N TYR A 77 -25.83 -2.20 17.72
CA TYR A 77 -25.13 -1.00 17.25
C TYR A 77 -26.01 0.24 17.42
N ASP A 78 -25.48 1.24 18.11
CA ASP A 78 -26.21 2.48 18.42
C ASP A 78 -26.18 3.50 17.27
N SER A 79 -25.21 3.42 16.37
CA SER A 79 -25.02 4.37 15.27
C SER A 79 -24.32 3.74 14.07
N GLU A 80 -24.42 4.40 12.92
CA GLU A 80 -23.66 4.03 11.72
C GLU A 80 -22.15 4.10 12.00
N PHE A 81 -21.71 5.15 12.70
CA PHE A 81 -20.30 5.31 13.07
C PHE A 81 -19.77 4.14 13.89
N ALA A 82 -20.54 3.65 14.86
CA ALA A 82 -20.13 2.52 15.71
C ALA A 82 -19.88 1.24 14.89
N LEU A 83 -20.73 0.96 13.91
CA LEU A 83 -20.52 -0.17 13.01
C LEU A 83 -19.28 0.03 12.12
N GLN A 84 -19.15 1.20 11.49
CA GLN A 84 -18.03 1.45 10.58
C GLN A 84 -16.67 1.48 11.31
N GLN A 85 -16.64 1.94 12.55
CA GLN A 85 -15.45 1.87 13.41
C GLN A 85 -15.08 0.41 13.68
N GLU A 86 -16.03 -0.46 14.05
CA GLU A 86 -15.73 -1.87 14.30
C GLU A 86 -15.24 -2.62 13.04
N ILE A 87 -15.73 -2.25 11.85
CA ILE A 87 -15.21 -2.79 10.57
C ILE A 87 -13.75 -2.35 10.36
N TYR A 88 -13.44 -1.07 10.62
CA TYR A 88 -12.06 -0.56 10.54
C TYR A 88 -11.14 -1.26 11.54
N ASP A 89 -11.56 -1.38 12.79
CA ASP A 89 -10.79 -2.03 13.86
C ASP A 89 -10.50 -3.50 13.51
N LEU A 90 -11.49 -4.20 12.94
CA LEU A 90 -11.27 -5.56 12.44
C LEU A 90 -10.22 -5.57 11.34
N ALA A 91 -10.33 -4.73 10.31
CA ALA A 91 -9.33 -4.67 9.24
C ALA A 91 -7.92 -4.36 9.80
N ALA A 92 -7.82 -3.38 10.69
CA ALA A 92 -6.57 -2.99 11.35
C ALA A 92 -5.97 -4.12 12.20
N SER A 93 -6.79 -4.99 12.81
CA SER A 93 -6.33 -6.13 13.61
C SER A 93 -5.56 -7.21 12.83
N ALA A 94 -5.51 -7.12 11.50
CA ALA A 94 -4.62 -7.94 10.68
C ALA A 94 -3.18 -7.42 10.68
N HIS A 95 -2.95 -6.18 11.15
CA HIS A 95 -1.65 -5.50 11.18
C HIS A 95 -0.99 -5.38 9.80
N ASP A 96 -1.80 -5.41 8.74
CA ASP A 96 -1.37 -5.46 7.34
C ASP A 96 -1.75 -4.15 6.62
N GLY A 97 -0.76 -3.32 6.29
CA GLY A 97 -0.97 -2.08 5.54
C GLY A 97 -1.50 -2.25 4.11
N HIS A 98 -1.55 -3.47 3.55
CA HIS A 98 -2.24 -3.78 2.29
C HIS A 98 -3.72 -4.15 2.49
N PHE A 99 -4.14 -4.44 3.73
CA PHE A 99 -5.51 -4.86 4.03
C PHE A 99 -6.25 -3.74 4.73
N VAL A 100 -7.03 -2.99 3.95
CA VAL A 100 -7.63 -1.73 4.39
C VAL A 100 -9.11 -1.71 4.05
N TYR A 101 -9.92 -1.18 4.96
CA TYR A 101 -11.27 -0.71 4.67
C TYR A 101 -11.55 0.56 5.48
N LEU A 102 -11.71 1.68 4.78
CA LEU A 102 -12.01 2.99 5.36
C LEU A 102 -13.37 3.46 4.85
N ALA A 103 -14.32 3.52 5.76
CA ALA A 103 -15.65 4.03 5.48
C ALA A 103 -15.64 5.58 5.39
N ASP A 104 -16.55 6.13 4.58
CA ASP A 104 -16.69 7.57 4.35
C ASP A 104 -16.84 8.38 5.64
N ILE A 105 -17.63 7.88 6.60
CA ILE A 105 -17.89 8.53 7.89
C ILE A 105 -16.62 8.72 8.72
N LEU A 106 -15.63 7.82 8.59
CA LEU A 106 -14.37 7.89 9.33
C LEU A 106 -13.43 8.99 8.83
N LEU A 107 -13.64 9.47 7.60
CA LEU A 107 -12.86 10.55 6.99
C LEU A 107 -13.58 11.90 7.02
N VAL A 108 -14.69 12.06 7.75
CA VAL A 108 -15.34 13.38 7.83
C VAL A 108 -14.53 14.33 8.72
N PHE A 109 -14.01 13.82 9.83
CA PHE A 109 -13.16 14.56 10.77
C PHE A 109 -11.78 13.90 10.90
N ASN A 110 -10.72 14.68 10.74
CA ASN A 110 -9.37 14.26 11.09
C ASN A 110 -9.07 14.68 12.52
N TRP A 111 -8.65 13.74 13.35
CA TRP A 111 -8.32 13.99 14.76
C TRP A 111 -6.87 14.44 14.88
N ILE A 112 -6.62 15.62 15.43
CA ILE A 112 -5.26 16.15 15.54
C ILE A 112 -4.95 16.55 16.99
N ARG A 113 -3.86 16.01 17.54
CA ARG A 113 -3.24 16.51 18.79
C ARG A 113 -2.33 17.69 18.49
N HIS A 114 -2.36 18.73 19.32
CA HIS A 114 -1.47 19.88 19.16
C HIS A 114 -0.06 19.63 19.77
N ALA A 115 0.45 18.41 19.60
CA ALA A 115 1.82 18.00 19.91
C ALA A 115 2.20 16.79 19.05
N SER A 116 3.50 16.55 18.92
CA SER A 116 4.08 15.35 18.34
C SER A 116 5.18 14.86 19.30
N LEU A 117 5.56 13.60 19.20
CA LEU A 117 6.61 13.01 20.02
C LEU A 117 7.79 12.60 19.14
N ILE A 118 8.98 12.57 19.71
CA ILE A 118 10.19 12.07 19.06
C ILE A 118 10.95 11.13 20.02
N SER A 119 11.49 10.04 19.48
CA SER A 119 12.31 9.08 20.21
C SER A 119 13.78 9.35 19.89
N VAL A 120 14.58 9.68 20.91
CA VAL A 120 15.97 10.13 20.74
C VAL A 120 16.89 9.35 21.67
N SER A 121 17.94 8.77 21.08
CA SER A 121 19.09 8.24 21.83
C SER A 121 20.14 9.35 21.91
N ALA A 122 20.61 9.68 23.11
CA ALA A 122 21.51 10.81 23.31
C ALA A 122 22.88 10.63 22.64
N ASP A 123 23.36 9.40 22.50
CA ASP A 123 24.66 9.09 21.88
C ASP A 123 24.58 8.09 20.72
N GLY A 124 23.36 7.66 20.35
CA GLY A 124 23.11 6.66 19.32
C GLY A 124 23.41 5.21 19.75
N THR A 125 23.84 4.98 20.98
CA THR A 125 24.17 3.65 21.54
C THR A 125 23.37 3.29 22.78
N ILE A 126 22.93 4.27 23.57
CA ILE A 126 22.00 4.06 24.69
C ILE A 126 20.57 3.91 24.20
N LEU A 127 19.73 3.27 25.00
CA LEU A 127 18.31 3.16 24.70
C LEU A 127 17.66 4.55 24.64
N PRO A 128 16.77 4.80 23.66
CA PRO A 128 16.21 6.12 23.46
C PRO A 128 15.19 6.48 24.54
N ASP A 129 15.06 7.77 24.78
CA ASP A 129 13.97 8.36 25.54
C ASP A 129 12.99 9.08 24.62
N VAL A 130 11.76 9.27 25.09
CA VAL A 130 10.69 9.95 24.35
C VAL A 130 10.57 11.39 24.80
N TYR A 131 10.54 12.32 23.86
CA TYR A 131 10.45 13.76 24.10
C TYR A 131 9.27 14.37 23.32
N ASP A 132 8.75 15.50 23.80
CA ASP A 132 7.89 16.34 22.96
C ASP A 132 8.74 16.95 21.84
N THR A 133 8.23 17.01 20.61
CA THR A 133 8.95 17.63 19.49
C THR A 133 9.33 19.11 19.73
N SER A 134 8.70 19.82 20.67
CA SER A 134 9.17 21.15 21.08
C SER A 134 10.58 21.13 21.68
N ASP A 135 11.01 19.99 22.23
CA ASP A 135 12.35 19.78 22.78
C ASP A 135 13.42 19.52 21.74
N LEU A 136 13.05 19.38 20.46
CA LEU A 136 13.99 19.04 19.41
C LEU A 136 15.14 20.05 19.32
N SER A 137 14.88 21.37 19.37
CA SER A 137 15.95 22.37 19.28
C SER A 137 16.91 22.32 20.47
N ALA A 138 16.41 22.07 21.68
CA ALA A 138 17.24 21.93 22.86
C ALA A 138 18.10 20.67 22.78
N LEU A 139 17.53 19.55 22.29
CA LEU A 139 18.28 18.32 22.05
C LEU A 139 19.41 18.54 21.04
N THR A 140 19.16 19.25 19.93
CA THR A 140 20.21 19.51 18.93
C THR A 140 21.30 20.47 19.43
N LEU A 141 20.93 21.49 20.22
CA LEU A 141 21.88 22.48 20.74
C LEU A 141 22.65 21.98 21.97
N ALA A 142 22.14 20.98 22.68
CA ALA A 142 22.82 20.40 23.83
C ALA A 142 24.18 19.81 23.44
N ASP A 143 24.28 19.17 22.26
CA ASP A 143 25.53 18.63 21.72
C ASP A 143 26.58 19.72 21.42
N LEU A 144 26.13 20.97 21.23
CA LEU A 144 26.99 22.13 21.01
C LEU A 144 27.29 22.90 22.31
N GLY A 145 26.65 22.53 23.44
CA GLY A 145 26.71 23.30 24.67
C GLY A 145 25.96 24.64 24.61
N GLU A 146 25.03 24.78 23.66
CA GLU A 146 24.33 26.04 23.33
C GLU A 146 22.83 26.01 23.71
N ALA A 147 22.38 24.98 24.43
CA ALA A 147 20.97 24.86 24.80
C ALA A 147 20.59 25.81 25.94
N ASP A 148 19.61 26.68 25.69
CA ASP A 148 19.05 27.60 26.70
C ASP A 148 18.13 26.92 27.73
N TYR A 149 17.73 25.68 27.48
CA TYR A 149 17.02 24.84 28.45
C TYR A 149 17.34 23.36 28.25
N GLN A 150 17.11 22.56 29.30
CA GLN A 150 17.32 21.12 29.27
C GLN A 150 16.01 20.40 28.90
N ALA A 151 16.05 19.65 27.79
CA ALA A 151 14.95 18.76 27.39
C ALA A 151 14.65 17.73 28.49
N SER A 152 13.37 17.42 28.69
CA SER A 152 12.94 16.44 29.69
C SER A 152 12.13 15.33 29.03
N PRO A 153 12.43 14.06 29.29
CA PRO A 153 11.68 12.97 28.69
C PRO A 153 10.27 12.87 29.27
N VAL A 154 9.32 12.41 28.44
CA VAL A 154 7.95 12.06 28.82
C VAL A 154 7.96 10.73 29.54
N VAL A 155 7.44 10.69 30.76
CA VAL A 155 7.42 9.49 31.62
C VAL A 155 6.02 8.93 31.84
N GLU A 156 4.98 9.77 31.75
CA GLU A 156 3.58 9.31 31.80
C GLU A 156 2.73 10.02 30.74
N ILE A 157 1.78 9.28 30.18
CA ILE A 157 0.74 9.77 29.27
C ILE A 157 -0.63 9.35 29.84
N ASN A 158 -1.50 10.33 30.13
CA ASN A 158 -2.80 10.10 30.78
C ASN A 158 -2.69 9.19 32.02
N ASP A 159 -1.80 9.55 32.95
CA ASP A 159 -1.54 8.84 34.21
C ASP A 159 -1.12 7.36 34.04
N THR A 160 -0.63 7.01 32.85
CA THR A 160 -0.06 5.69 32.53
C THR A 160 1.40 5.85 32.15
N ASP A 161 2.26 4.93 32.56
CA ASP A 161 3.65 4.85 32.08
C ASP A 161 3.73 5.05 30.55
N ALA A 162 4.63 5.93 30.11
CA ALA A 162 4.67 6.39 28.72
C ALA A 162 4.91 5.24 27.74
N GLU A 163 5.81 4.31 28.05
CA GLU A 163 6.07 3.15 27.19
C GLU A 163 4.85 2.25 27.08
N THR A 164 4.21 1.95 28.21
CA THR A 164 2.99 1.14 28.27
C THR A 164 1.88 1.77 27.43
N TRP A 165 1.66 3.08 27.58
CA TRP A 165 0.65 3.81 26.82
C TRP A 165 0.95 3.81 25.31
N LEU A 166 2.20 4.12 24.92
CA LEU A 166 2.60 4.18 23.51
C LEU A 166 2.52 2.82 22.83
N ASN A 167 2.93 1.74 23.50
CA ASN A 167 2.79 0.39 22.98
C ASN A 167 1.31 -0.01 22.78
N GLY A 168 0.45 0.32 23.75
CA GLY A 168 -0.99 0.13 23.63
C GLY A 168 -1.57 0.91 22.44
N TYR A 169 -1.20 2.18 22.31
CA TYR A 169 -1.67 3.05 21.24
C TYR A 169 -1.17 2.61 19.85
N ALA A 170 0.09 2.17 19.75
CA ALA A 170 0.67 1.62 18.51
C ALA A 170 -0.02 0.33 18.07
N ASN A 171 -0.36 -0.56 19.02
CA ASN A 171 -1.09 -1.79 18.75
C ASN A 171 -2.55 -1.54 18.34
N TYR A 172 -3.16 -0.48 18.85
CA TYR A 172 -4.52 -0.06 18.49
C TYR A 172 -4.59 0.68 17.15
N ASN A 173 -3.48 1.24 16.68
CA ASN A 173 -3.38 1.96 15.39
C ASN A 173 -2.34 1.35 14.43
N PRO A 174 -2.42 0.04 14.13
CA PRO A 174 -1.34 -0.65 13.45
C PRO A 174 -1.37 -0.46 11.93
N TRP A 175 -0.19 -0.53 11.33
CA TRP A 175 0.03 -0.59 9.88
C TRP A 175 1.04 -1.68 9.47
N TYR A 176 1.75 -2.25 10.45
CA TYR A 176 2.88 -3.15 10.26
C TYR A 176 2.71 -4.42 11.09
N HIS A 177 3.27 -5.53 10.61
CA HIS A 177 3.29 -6.81 11.32
C HIS A 177 4.30 -6.85 12.47
N ASP A 178 5.11 -5.81 12.63
CA ASP A 178 6.09 -5.68 13.69
C ASP A 178 5.68 -4.59 14.71
N PRO A 179 5.58 -4.93 16.01
CA PRO A 179 5.23 -3.96 17.06
C PRO A 179 6.20 -2.79 17.18
N ASP A 180 7.50 -3.03 16.98
CA ASP A 180 8.51 -1.99 17.06
C ASP A 180 8.41 -1.02 15.87
N ALA A 181 8.08 -1.54 14.68
CA ALA A 181 7.77 -0.70 13.52
C ALA A 181 6.50 0.14 13.73
N ASN A 182 5.46 -0.41 14.36
CA ASN A 182 4.25 0.35 14.70
C ASN A 182 4.54 1.45 15.72
N LEU A 183 5.38 1.16 16.72
CA LEU A 183 5.82 2.14 17.71
C LEU A 183 6.62 3.27 17.05
N ASN A 184 7.57 2.95 16.16
CA ASN A 184 8.31 3.95 15.38
C ASN A 184 7.37 4.89 14.61
N ASN A 185 6.24 4.36 14.13
CA ASN A 185 5.24 5.16 13.43
C ASN A 185 4.54 6.18 14.34
N LEU A 186 4.58 6.04 15.68
CA LEU A 186 4.04 7.05 16.59
C LEU A 186 4.89 8.31 16.70
N PHE A 187 6.16 8.25 16.30
CA PHE A 187 7.11 9.35 16.44
C PHE A 187 7.29 10.16 15.16
N GLU A 188 7.78 11.38 15.31
CA GLU A 188 8.22 12.23 14.22
C GLU A 188 9.43 11.59 13.53
N SER A 189 9.37 11.52 12.19
CA SER A 189 10.48 11.06 11.36
C SER A 189 11.00 12.24 10.56
N ILE A 190 12.12 12.81 11.01
CA ILE A 190 12.87 13.85 10.29
C ILE A 190 13.12 13.44 8.82
N PRO A 191 13.57 12.20 8.53
CA PRO A 191 13.72 11.72 7.16
C PRO A 191 12.43 11.74 6.34
N ALA A 192 11.30 11.29 6.91
CA ALA A 192 10.03 11.23 6.20
C ALA A 192 9.43 12.62 5.94
N THR A 193 9.58 13.54 6.90
CA THR A 193 9.13 14.94 6.78
C THR A 193 9.94 15.69 5.73
N ALA A 194 11.27 15.53 5.71
CA ALA A 194 12.15 16.12 4.70
C ALA A 194 11.77 15.71 3.27
N ASN A 195 11.41 14.43 3.08
CA ASN A 195 11.04 13.87 1.77
C ASN A 195 9.56 14.06 1.40
N ARG A 196 8.77 14.78 2.22
CA ARG A 196 7.33 15.00 2.01
C ARG A 196 6.51 13.71 1.91
N GLU A 197 7.05 12.59 2.36
CA GLU A 197 6.37 11.30 2.40
C GLU A 197 5.37 11.25 3.56
N ARG A 198 5.63 12.03 4.60
CA ARG A 198 4.81 12.08 5.79
C ARG A 198 4.70 13.51 6.31
N SER A 199 3.51 13.88 6.80
CA SER A 199 3.30 15.13 7.53
C SER A 199 2.97 14.81 8.98
N GLY A 200 3.94 14.91 9.89
CA GLY A 200 3.73 14.67 11.32
C GLY A 200 3.62 13.18 11.72
N SER A 201 3.51 12.93 13.02
CA SER A 201 3.50 11.58 13.62
C SER A 201 2.09 10.98 13.79
N LEU A 202 1.96 9.66 14.05
CA LEU A 202 0.66 9.02 14.29
C LEU A 202 0.13 9.38 15.69
N PHE A 203 1.03 9.71 16.62
CA PHE A 203 0.65 10.34 17.87
C PHE A 203 -0.09 11.66 17.60
N GLN A 204 0.41 12.48 16.67
CA GLN A 204 -0.26 13.72 16.29
C GLN A 204 -1.59 13.46 15.57
N GLN A 205 -1.67 12.49 14.65
CA GLN A 205 -2.79 12.34 13.72
C GLN A 205 -4.00 11.50 14.19
N GLY A 206 -4.02 10.98 15.42
CA GLY A 206 -5.20 10.30 15.99
C GLY A 206 -5.65 8.99 15.32
N SER A 207 -5.19 8.69 14.09
CA SER A 207 -5.35 7.43 13.36
C SER A 207 -6.80 6.91 13.33
N TYR A 208 -7.74 7.76 12.89
CA TYR A 208 -9.19 7.51 12.76
C TYR A 208 -9.95 7.24 14.06
N HIS A 209 -9.25 6.98 15.15
CA HIS A 209 -9.83 6.83 16.48
C HIS A 209 -9.97 8.18 17.18
N PHE A 210 -11.05 8.33 17.95
CA PHE A 210 -11.27 9.50 18.78
C PHE A 210 -10.21 9.57 19.90
N PRO A 211 -9.35 10.61 19.94
CA PRO A 211 -8.25 10.68 20.90
C PRO A 211 -8.64 11.28 22.26
N GLY A 212 -9.91 11.65 22.46
CA GLY A 212 -10.35 12.53 23.55
C GLY A 212 -10.01 14.01 23.29
N SER A 213 -10.54 14.90 24.14
CA SER A 213 -10.33 16.35 24.04
C SER A 213 -8.95 16.84 24.47
N SER A 214 -8.25 16.04 25.28
CA SER A 214 -6.86 16.33 25.65
C SER A 214 -6.06 15.07 25.95
N THR A 215 -4.74 15.17 25.86
CA THR A 215 -3.77 14.16 26.30
C THR A 215 -2.80 14.81 27.29
N LEU A 216 -2.71 14.28 28.51
CA LEU A 216 -1.80 14.78 29.54
C LEU A 216 -0.43 14.11 29.38
N LEU A 217 0.61 14.91 29.16
CA LEU A 217 2.01 14.49 29.19
C LEU A 217 2.62 14.91 30.51
N LYS A 218 3.27 13.99 31.22
CA LYS A 218 4.09 14.28 32.40
C LYS A 218 5.54 13.97 32.10
N PHE A 219 6.43 14.86 32.53
CA PHE A 219 7.85 14.81 32.24
C PHE A 219 8.67 14.40 33.47
N ALA A 220 9.87 13.87 33.25
CA ALA A 220 10.78 13.44 34.33
C ALA A 220 11.21 14.57 35.28
N ASN A 221 11.08 15.84 34.88
CA ASN A 221 11.35 17.02 35.71
C ASN A 221 10.14 17.48 36.55
N ASP A 222 9.15 16.60 36.76
CA ASP A 222 7.89 16.84 37.50
C ASP A 222 6.96 17.90 36.88
N THR A 223 7.25 18.39 35.68
CA THR A 223 6.32 19.26 34.94
C THR A 223 5.30 18.43 34.15
N SER A 224 4.18 19.06 33.80
CA SER A 224 3.14 18.44 32.96
C SER A 224 2.63 19.41 31.91
N LYS A 225 2.20 18.86 30.77
CA LYS A 225 1.62 19.58 29.64
C LYS A 225 0.31 18.90 29.23
N SER A 226 -0.79 19.63 29.29
CA SER A 226 -2.05 19.18 28.67
C SER A 226 -2.04 19.54 27.19
N VAL A 227 -2.05 18.52 26.34
CA VAL A 227 -2.07 18.65 24.88
C VAL A 227 -3.53 18.61 24.43
N LEU A 228 -4.03 19.72 23.90
CA LEU A 228 -5.37 19.78 23.33
C LEU A 228 -5.46 19.01 22.00
N SER A 229 -6.59 18.35 21.79
CA SER A 229 -6.96 17.76 20.51
C SER A 229 -8.02 18.62 19.82
N TYR A 230 -8.09 18.57 18.49
CA TYR A 230 -9.19 19.16 17.71
C TYR A 230 -9.56 18.26 16.54
N ALA A 231 -10.83 18.34 16.14
CA ALA A 231 -11.32 17.75 14.91
C ALA A 231 -11.13 18.75 13.77
N VAL A 232 -10.55 18.30 12.66
CA VAL A 232 -10.42 19.09 11.42
C VAL A 232 -11.35 18.50 10.38
N ILE A 233 -12.28 19.31 9.85
CA ILE A 233 -13.09 18.89 8.71
C ILE A 233 -12.16 18.54 7.54
N THR A 234 -12.36 17.36 6.96
CA THR A 234 -11.61 16.95 5.77
C THR A 234 -11.76 17.97 4.64
N PRO A 235 -10.66 18.42 4.03
CA PRO A 235 -10.72 19.43 2.97
C PRO A 235 -11.62 19.00 1.81
N GLY A 236 -12.50 19.90 1.38
CA GLY A 236 -13.45 19.66 0.29
C GLY A 236 -14.83 19.17 0.73
N LEU A 237 -15.04 18.80 2.00
CA LEU A 237 -16.36 18.48 2.51
C LEU A 237 -17.20 19.74 2.76
N ASN A 238 -18.45 19.73 2.29
CA ASN A 238 -19.39 20.82 2.45
C ASN A 238 -20.49 20.44 3.46
N PHE A 239 -20.55 21.16 4.57
CA PHE A 239 -21.55 20.94 5.63
C PHE A 239 -22.88 21.68 5.40
N THR A 240 -23.05 22.38 4.27
CA THR A 240 -24.31 23.07 3.95
C THR A 240 -25.46 22.06 3.90
N GLY A 241 -26.52 22.31 4.68
CA GLY A 241 -27.70 21.45 4.74
C GLY A 241 -27.62 20.30 5.75
N ILE A 242 -26.48 20.15 6.45
CA ILE A 242 -26.33 19.19 7.55
C ILE A 242 -26.81 19.86 8.85
N VAL A 243 -27.90 19.34 9.41
CA VAL A 243 -28.53 19.87 10.62
C VAL A 243 -28.76 18.81 11.69
N ASP A 244 -28.64 17.53 11.33
CA ASP A 244 -28.79 16.37 12.21
C ASP A 244 -28.05 15.15 11.64
N GLY A 245 -28.02 14.04 12.39
CA GLY A 245 -27.39 12.80 11.93
C GLY A 245 -28.02 12.20 10.67
N LYS A 246 -29.32 12.43 10.42
CA LYS A 246 -30.02 11.92 9.22
C LYS A 246 -29.53 12.62 7.96
N THR A 247 -29.48 13.95 7.99
CA THR A 247 -28.95 14.77 6.89
C THR A 247 -27.46 14.56 6.70
N PHE A 248 -26.71 14.33 7.79
CA PHE A 248 -25.32 13.88 7.71
C PHE A 248 -25.18 12.58 6.92
N PHE A 249 -25.96 11.54 7.28
CA PHE A 249 -25.93 10.26 6.59
C PHE A 249 -26.22 10.44 5.09
N GLN A 250 -27.26 11.19 4.75
CA GLN A 250 -27.66 11.40 3.36
C GLN A 250 -26.58 12.10 2.52
N ILE A 251 -25.82 13.02 3.13
CA ILE A 251 -24.83 13.85 2.42
C ILE A 251 -23.46 13.16 2.38
N PHE A 252 -23.00 12.58 3.49
CA PHE A 252 -21.64 12.04 3.61
C PHE A 252 -21.56 10.51 3.59
N CYS A 253 -22.65 9.80 3.86
CA CYS A 253 -22.66 8.34 3.97
C CYS A 253 -23.20 7.64 2.71
N SER A 254 -22.83 8.13 1.52
CA SER A 254 -23.25 7.56 0.22
C SER A 254 -22.08 7.11 -0.66
N GLY A 255 -20.86 7.10 -0.12
CA GLY A 255 -19.64 6.78 -0.87
C GLY A 255 -19.20 7.92 -1.79
N PRO A 256 -18.21 7.67 -2.68
CA PRO A 256 -17.73 8.70 -3.59
C PRO A 256 -18.84 9.10 -4.57
N SER A 257 -19.24 10.38 -4.53
CA SER A 257 -20.17 10.93 -5.51
C SER A 257 -19.60 10.71 -6.92
N SER A 258 -20.43 10.27 -7.86
CA SER A 258 -20.07 9.94 -9.25
C SER A 258 -19.47 11.11 -10.07
N SER A 259 -19.15 12.24 -9.45
CA SER A 259 -18.45 13.38 -10.02
C SER A 259 -16.91 13.23 -10.02
N SER A 260 -16.35 12.16 -9.45
CA SER A 260 -14.92 11.85 -9.56
C SER A 260 -14.67 10.44 -10.10
N GLY A 261 -14.59 10.32 -11.43
CA GLY A 261 -13.69 9.35 -12.08
C GLY A 261 -14.15 7.90 -12.28
N VAL A 262 -15.36 7.48 -11.88
CA VAL A 262 -15.90 6.18 -12.32
C VAL A 262 -16.80 6.41 -13.52
N ILE A 263 -16.40 5.88 -14.69
CA ILE A 263 -17.26 5.85 -15.89
C ILE A 263 -18.47 4.95 -15.57
N ALA A 264 -19.52 5.55 -15.02
CA ALA A 264 -20.84 4.93 -14.96
C ALA A 264 -21.39 4.87 -16.39
N ARG A 265 -21.13 3.76 -17.09
CA ARG A 265 -21.75 3.49 -18.38
C ARG A 265 -23.21 3.13 -18.11
N SER A 266 -24.12 4.03 -18.47
CA SER A 266 -25.57 3.82 -18.36
C SER A 266 -25.97 2.55 -19.11
N LEU A 267 -26.71 1.66 -18.43
CA LEU A 267 -27.39 0.52 -19.04
C LEU A 267 -28.51 1.05 -19.96
N PRO A 268 -28.56 0.68 -21.25
CA PRO A 268 -29.72 1.00 -22.08
C PRO A 268 -30.91 0.12 -21.63
N SER A 269 -32.00 0.77 -21.21
CA SER A 269 -33.28 0.11 -20.99
C SER A 269 -33.84 -0.38 -22.32
N SER A 270 -33.94 -1.69 -22.52
CA SER A 270 -34.67 -2.26 -23.66
C SER A 270 -36.15 -2.41 -23.30
N THR A 271 -36.97 -1.47 -23.77
CA THR A 271 -38.41 -1.72 -23.93
C THR A 271 -38.60 -2.67 -25.12
N ALA A 272 -39.15 -3.84 -24.83
CA ALA A 272 -39.54 -4.81 -25.84
C ALA A 272 -40.70 -4.26 -26.68
N VAL A 273 -40.51 -4.16 -27.99
CA VAL A 273 -41.62 -4.11 -28.95
C VAL A 273 -41.45 -5.30 -29.89
N ALA A 274 -42.26 -6.32 -29.66
CA ALA A 274 -42.42 -7.45 -30.55
C ALA A 274 -43.05 -6.96 -31.87
N ARG A 275 -42.37 -7.20 -33.00
CA ARG A 275 -43.02 -7.21 -34.30
C ARG A 275 -42.43 -8.33 -35.16
N SER A 276 -43.19 -9.41 -35.29
CA SER A 276 -43.07 -10.41 -36.33
C SER A 276 -43.14 -9.74 -37.71
N LEU A 277 -42.32 -10.20 -38.68
CA LEU A 277 -42.74 -10.46 -40.07
C LEU A 277 -41.55 -10.96 -40.94
N SER A 278 -41.71 -12.19 -41.42
CA SER A 278 -41.34 -12.77 -42.72
C SER A 278 -40.17 -12.18 -43.56
N LEU A 279 -39.19 -13.06 -43.84
CA LEU A 279 -38.28 -12.97 -45.00
C LEU A 279 -39.05 -13.14 -46.32
N PRO A 280 -38.69 -12.37 -47.37
CA PRO A 280 -38.32 -13.04 -48.61
C PRO A 280 -37.10 -12.43 -49.34
N SER A 281 -36.67 -13.23 -50.30
CA SER A 281 -35.43 -13.27 -51.08
C SER A 281 -35.18 -12.16 -52.11
N SER A 282 -33.89 -11.99 -52.40
CA SER A 282 -33.26 -11.53 -53.66
C SER A 282 -33.29 -10.02 -54.00
N ARG A 283 -32.11 -9.37 -53.97
CA ARG A 283 -31.39 -8.83 -55.16
C ARG A 283 -30.24 -7.89 -54.73
N LYS A 284 -29.07 -8.18 -55.33
CA LYS A 284 -27.96 -7.30 -55.76
C LYS A 284 -27.43 -6.23 -54.79
N PHE A 285 -26.22 -6.47 -54.29
CA PHE A 285 -25.35 -5.45 -53.72
C PHE A 285 -24.94 -4.42 -54.79
N ALA A 286 -25.34 -3.18 -54.58
CA ALA A 286 -24.70 -2.00 -55.15
C ALA A 286 -24.01 -1.25 -54.01
N SER A 287 -22.72 -0.99 -54.19
CA SER A 287 -21.86 -0.20 -53.31
C SER A 287 -22.38 1.23 -53.17
N VAL A 288 -22.68 1.65 -51.94
CA VAL A 288 -22.89 3.05 -51.59
C VAL A 288 -21.87 3.45 -50.51
N SER A 289 -21.00 4.35 -50.91
CA SER A 289 -20.05 5.10 -50.08
C SER A 289 -20.80 5.97 -49.07
N LEU A 290 -20.52 5.80 -47.79
CA LEU A 290 -20.93 6.73 -46.74
C LEU A 290 -19.71 7.53 -46.27
N SER A 291 -19.82 8.84 -46.47
CA SER A 291 -18.89 9.89 -46.05
C SER A 291 -18.69 9.93 -44.52
N PRO A 292 -17.55 10.45 -44.04
CA PRO A 292 -17.18 10.43 -42.63
C PRO A 292 -17.90 11.53 -41.85
N THR A 293 -18.46 11.18 -40.69
CA THR A 293 -18.93 12.11 -39.65
C THR A 293 -18.52 11.55 -38.28
N PRO A 294 -18.39 12.39 -37.25
CA PRO A 294 -17.20 13.16 -36.90
C PRO A 294 -16.39 12.44 -35.83
N SER A 295 -15.07 12.45 -35.98
CA SER A 295 -14.11 12.08 -34.93
C SER A 295 -14.23 13.04 -33.75
N TYR A 296 -14.78 12.58 -32.63
CA TYR A 296 -14.54 13.21 -31.33
C TYR A 296 -13.14 12.79 -30.86
N SER A 297 -12.21 13.70 -31.08
CA SER A 297 -10.87 13.68 -30.52
C SER A 297 -10.95 13.74 -28.99
N PHE A 298 -10.67 12.63 -28.32
CA PHE A 298 -10.08 12.72 -27.00
C PHE A 298 -8.73 13.42 -27.18
N GLY A 299 -8.64 14.64 -26.65
CA GLY A 299 -7.38 15.35 -26.51
C GLY A 299 -6.46 14.56 -25.61
N ALA A 300 -5.76 13.58 -26.19
CA ALA A 300 -4.38 13.40 -25.85
C ALA A 300 -3.71 14.74 -26.20
N SER A 301 -3.49 15.58 -25.19
CA SER A 301 -2.44 16.59 -25.30
C SER A 301 -1.14 15.82 -25.44
N SER A 302 -0.86 15.46 -26.70
CA SER A 302 0.46 15.24 -27.21
C SER A 302 1.23 16.54 -26.99
N ILE A 303 1.89 16.65 -25.85
CA ILE A 303 3.22 17.26 -25.85
C ILE A 303 4.16 16.17 -26.38
N LEU A 304 3.95 15.83 -27.65
CA LEU A 304 5.04 15.49 -28.57
C LEU A 304 5.54 16.85 -29.11
N GLY A 305 5.96 17.73 -28.20
CA GLY A 305 7.15 18.48 -28.47
C GLY A 305 8.25 17.44 -28.46
N SER A 306 8.73 17.07 -29.65
CA SER A 306 9.93 16.27 -29.84
C SER A 306 11.13 17.07 -29.32
N SER A 307 11.23 17.24 -28.01
CA SER A 307 12.52 17.20 -27.36
C SER A 307 12.87 15.73 -27.33
N SER A 308 13.83 15.33 -28.16
CA SER A 308 14.52 14.07 -28.03
C SER A 308 15.00 13.94 -26.57
N VAL A 309 14.21 13.28 -25.72
CA VAL A 309 14.76 12.65 -24.52
C VAL A 309 15.58 11.51 -25.06
N THR A 310 16.84 11.82 -25.35
CA THR A 310 17.83 10.87 -25.79
C THR A 310 17.81 9.72 -24.81
N THR A 311 17.38 8.56 -25.31
CA THR A 311 17.49 7.24 -24.70
C THR A 311 18.96 6.80 -24.60
N ASN A 312 19.90 7.74 -24.44
CA ASN A 312 21.34 7.59 -24.64
C ASN A 312 22.20 8.17 -23.51
N ASN A 313 21.70 8.33 -22.29
CA ASN A 313 22.59 8.69 -21.18
C ASN A 313 23.26 7.44 -20.59
N LEU A 314 24.51 7.24 -21.00
CA LEU A 314 25.56 6.70 -20.14
C LEU A 314 25.51 7.47 -18.82
N TYR A 315 25.66 6.75 -17.72
CA TYR A 315 25.76 7.35 -16.39
C TYR A 315 27.17 7.93 -16.28
N THR A 316 27.30 9.23 -16.48
CA THR A 316 28.61 9.89 -16.29
C THR A 316 28.76 10.21 -14.80
N PRO A 317 29.88 9.84 -14.16
CA PRO A 317 30.22 10.35 -12.84
C PRO A 317 30.13 11.87 -12.83
N LEU A 318 29.66 12.45 -11.73
CA LEU A 318 29.67 13.90 -11.59
C LEU A 318 31.13 14.39 -11.60
N ALA A 319 31.45 15.34 -12.47
CA ALA A 319 32.80 15.90 -12.60
C ALA A 319 33.27 16.61 -11.32
N GLN A 320 32.31 17.11 -10.53
CA GLN A 320 32.53 17.66 -9.20
C GLN A 320 31.32 17.31 -8.32
N ALA A 321 31.58 16.91 -7.08
CA ALA A 321 30.54 16.66 -6.07
C ALA A 321 30.00 17.99 -5.52
N THR A 322 29.42 18.81 -6.40
CA THR A 322 28.77 20.05 -6.00
C THR A 322 27.46 19.71 -5.31
N THR A 323 27.26 20.22 -4.10
CA THR A 323 26.05 19.97 -3.32
C THR A 323 24.85 20.66 -3.94
N LEU A 324 23.69 20.01 -3.86
CA LEU A 324 22.39 20.56 -4.26
C LEU A 324 21.67 21.10 -3.01
N PRO A 325 20.77 22.09 -3.13
CA PRO A 325 19.99 22.57 -1.99
C PRO A 325 19.34 21.41 -1.24
N GLY A 326 19.70 21.27 0.04
CA GLY A 326 19.24 20.18 0.89
C GLY A 326 17.75 20.27 1.24
N LEU A 327 17.21 19.21 1.84
CA LEU A 327 15.82 19.14 2.31
C LEU A 327 15.63 19.75 3.72
N GLY A 328 16.45 20.74 4.08
CA GLY A 328 16.47 21.35 5.40
C GLY A 328 17.32 20.57 6.41
N CYS A 329 16.68 19.83 7.31
CA CYS A 329 17.27 19.04 8.40
C CYS A 329 18.08 17.79 7.95
N TYR A 330 18.44 17.73 6.67
CA TYR A 330 19.23 16.67 6.06
C TYR A 330 20.46 17.30 5.40
N PRO A 331 21.62 16.60 5.37
CA PRO A 331 22.79 17.07 4.64
C PRO A 331 22.46 17.41 3.19
N GLU A 332 23.29 18.23 2.54
CA GLU A 332 23.10 18.54 1.13
C GLU A 332 23.50 17.35 0.23
N PRO A 333 22.63 16.88 -0.68
CA PRO A 333 22.94 15.75 -1.54
C PRO A 333 23.85 16.14 -2.71
N ILE A 334 24.68 15.20 -3.14
CA ILE A 334 25.45 15.31 -4.40
C ILE A 334 24.64 14.83 -5.61
N VAL A 335 23.65 13.97 -5.38
CA VAL A 335 22.70 13.50 -6.39
C VAL A 335 21.31 13.53 -5.77
N LEU A 336 20.35 14.19 -6.44
CA LEU A 336 18.96 14.23 -6.02
C LEU A 336 18.04 13.90 -7.21
N ALA A 337 17.05 13.04 -6.98
CA ALA A 337 15.95 12.84 -7.90
C ALA A 337 14.92 13.98 -7.77
N PRO A 338 14.35 14.51 -8.87
CA PRO A 338 13.41 15.63 -8.82
C PRO A 338 12.15 15.36 -7.98
N ASP A 339 11.72 14.10 -7.92
CA ASP A 339 10.57 13.63 -7.16
C ASP A 339 10.93 13.21 -5.72
N LEU A 340 12.16 13.48 -5.28
CA LEU A 340 12.70 13.11 -3.97
C LEU A 340 12.75 11.60 -3.69
N SER A 341 12.55 10.75 -4.71
CA SER A 341 12.59 9.29 -4.56
C SER A 341 13.99 8.72 -4.29
N PHE A 342 15.04 9.53 -4.50
CA PHE A 342 16.42 9.14 -4.26
C PHE A 342 17.30 10.35 -3.95
N ALA A 343 18.16 10.21 -2.95
CA ALA A 343 19.23 11.15 -2.65
C ALA A 343 20.54 10.42 -2.31
N GLY A 344 21.65 10.94 -2.80
CA GLY A 344 23.00 10.42 -2.55
C GLY A 344 23.88 11.44 -1.85
N TYR A 345 24.61 11.01 -0.83
CA TYR A 345 25.44 11.85 0.03
C TYR A 345 26.85 11.30 0.18
N PHE A 346 27.81 12.21 0.35
CA PHE A 346 29.13 11.93 0.88
C PHE A 346 29.28 12.60 2.23
N VAL A 347 29.77 11.85 3.20
CA VAL A 347 29.91 12.33 4.59
C VAL A 347 31.27 12.98 4.76
N GLU A 348 31.28 14.20 5.29
CA GLU A 348 32.52 14.90 5.64
C GLU A 348 33.29 14.10 6.70
N GLY A 349 34.62 14.04 6.58
CA GLY A 349 35.47 13.26 7.48
C GLY A 349 35.44 11.74 7.28
N GLN A 350 34.53 11.20 6.46
CA GLN A 350 34.49 9.77 6.11
C GLN A 350 34.68 9.57 4.61
N ALA A 351 35.94 9.65 4.15
CA ALA A 351 36.30 9.63 2.73
C ALA A 351 35.98 8.32 2.00
N ASP A 352 35.74 7.23 2.71
CA ASP A 352 35.47 5.90 2.16
C ASP A 352 33.96 5.56 2.14
N LEU A 353 33.12 6.36 2.81
CA LEU A 353 31.69 6.10 2.99
C LEU A 353 30.83 6.85 1.96
N ALA A 354 29.86 6.14 1.37
CA ALA A 354 28.76 6.71 0.59
C ALA A 354 27.42 6.38 1.25
N ILE A 355 26.46 7.31 1.21
CA ILE A 355 25.09 7.07 1.71
C ILE A 355 24.11 7.27 0.56
N ALA A 356 23.31 6.25 0.27
CA ALA A 356 22.19 6.30 -0.64
C ALA A 356 20.89 6.20 0.15
N THR A 357 20.15 7.30 0.22
CA THR A 357 18.82 7.33 0.84
C THR A 357 17.78 7.06 -0.24
N ILE A 358 16.91 6.08 0.00
CA ILE A 358 15.77 5.75 -0.86
C ILE A 358 14.49 5.93 -0.02
N PRO A 359 13.92 7.14 0.01
CA PRO A 359 12.74 7.45 0.82
C PRO A 359 11.50 6.69 0.38
N THR A 360 11.39 6.43 -0.92
CA THR A 360 10.21 5.83 -1.52
C THR A 360 10.58 5.03 -2.77
N PHE A 361 9.83 3.97 -3.02
CA PHE A 361 9.86 3.22 -4.27
C PHE A 361 8.72 3.66 -5.22
N THR A 362 7.93 4.66 -4.83
CA THR A 362 6.98 5.32 -5.70
C THR A 362 7.66 6.49 -6.38
N THR A 363 8.11 6.21 -7.61
CA THR A 363 8.78 7.21 -8.42
C THR A 363 7.82 7.75 -9.48
N GLU A 364 7.88 9.04 -9.76
CA GLU A 364 7.23 9.62 -10.95
C GLU A 364 7.77 8.95 -12.22
N SER A 365 9.07 8.62 -12.24
CA SER A 365 9.72 7.91 -13.33
C SER A 365 10.74 6.89 -12.84
N ASN A 366 10.42 5.61 -13.06
CA ASN A 366 11.31 4.49 -12.74
C ASN A 366 12.65 4.59 -13.51
N TYR A 367 12.68 5.31 -14.64
CA TYR A 367 13.89 5.56 -15.43
C TYR A 367 14.79 6.62 -14.78
N ILE A 368 14.19 7.71 -14.28
CA ILE A 368 14.94 8.80 -13.61
C ILE A 368 15.56 8.25 -12.33
N PHE A 369 14.78 7.52 -11.52
CA PHE A 369 15.26 6.87 -10.30
C PHE A 369 16.48 5.98 -10.58
N GLN A 370 16.35 5.02 -11.51
CA GLN A 370 17.44 4.11 -11.85
C GLN A 370 18.67 4.87 -12.35
N ASN A 371 18.49 5.90 -13.19
CA ASN A 371 19.63 6.68 -13.69
C ASN A 371 20.32 7.51 -12.60
N LYS A 372 19.57 8.12 -11.68
CA LYS A 372 20.13 8.87 -10.55
C LYS A 372 20.92 7.95 -9.62
N PHE A 373 20.38 6.78 -9.30
CA PHE A 373 21.07 5.76 -8.52
C PHE A 373 22.39 5.33 -9.19
N ARG A 374 22.36 5.06 -10.49
CA ARG A 374 23.54 4.69 -11.30
C ARG A 374 24.60 5.79 -11.37
N THR A 375 24.19 7.04 -11.55
CA THR A 375 25.11 8.19 -11.48
C THR A 375 25.77 8.29 -10.11
N PHE A 376 25.02 8.07 -9.03
CA PHE A 376 25.59 8.07 -7.68
C PHE A 376 26.62 6.97 -7.48
N LEU A 377 26.31 5.72 -7.84
CA LEU A 377 27.24 4.59 -7.76
C LEU A 377 28.54 4.87 -8.54
N ALA A 378 28.42 5.35 -9.77
CA ALA A 378 29.61 5.65 -10.58
C ALA A 378 30.42 6.82 -10.03
N THR A 379 29.79 7.82 -9.44
CA THR A 379 30.47 8.92 -8.75
C THR A 379 31.19 8.40 -7.50
N ALA A 380 30.55 7.52 -6.72
CA ALA A 380 31.17 6.89 -5.55
C ALA A 380 32.41 6.06 -5.96
N LYS A 381 32.31 5.29 -7.04
CA LYS A 381 33.45 4.56 -7.62
C LYS A 381 34.58 5.49 -8.05
N ALA A 382 34.25 6.53 -8.81
CA ALA A 382 35.24 7.48 -9.33
C ALA A 382 35.95 8.29 -8.23
N THR A 383 35.31 8.43 -7.06
CA THR A 383 35.85 9.15 -5.90
C THR A 383 36.44 8.23 -4.83
N GLY A 384 36.59 6.94 -5.11
CA GLY A 384 37.28 5.99 -4.22
C GLY A 384 36.49 5.55 -2.99
N ARG A 385 35.16 5.67 -3.00
CA ARG A 385 34.31 5.15 -1.91
C ARG A 385 34.32 3.62 -1.93
N THR A 386 34.44 3.02 -0.75
CA THR A 386 34.53 1.55 -0.58
C THR A 386 33.43 0.98 0.31
N ARG A 387 32.69 1.83 1.04
CA ARG A 387 31.55 1.44 1.89
C ARG A 387 30.26 2.16 1.48
N LEU A 388 29.13 1.48 1.59
CA LEU A 388 27.81 2.00 1.25
C LEU A 388 26.79 1.75 2.37
N ILE A 389 26.12 2.80 2.82
CA ILE A 389 24.87 2.69 3.59
C ILE A 389 23.70 2.92 2.64
N LEU A 390 22.78 1.97 2.59
CA LEU A 390 21.46 2.14 1.99
C LEU A 390 20.48 2.55 3.09
N ASP A 391 20.07 3.81 3.12
CA ASP A 391 19.15 4.33 4.13
C ASP A 391 17.70 4.21 3.65
N LEU A 392 16.94 3.32 4.29
CA LEU A 392 15.53 3.01 4.03
C LEU A 392 14.62 3.36 5.22
N ARG A 393 15.03 4.27 6.12
CA ARG A 393 14.27 4.69 7.33
C ARG A 393 13.00 5.53 7.02
N ILE A 394 12.33 5.28 5.90
CA ILE A 394 11.20 6.08 5.42
C ILE A 394 10.11 5.18 4.79
N ARG A 395 8.86 5.47 5.19
CA ARG A 395 7.54 4.97 4.74
C ARG A 395 7.23 5.45 3.31
N LEU A 396 6.40 4.87 2.41
CA LEU A 396 5.71 3.60 2.13
C LEU A 396 5.59 3.55 0.60
N VAL A 397 5.36 2.36 0.05
CA VAL A 397 5.02 2.17 -1.37
C VAL A 397 3.61 2.69 -1.64
N ARG A 398 3.47 3.74 -2.47
CA ARG A 398 2.22 3.99 -3.19
C ARG A 398 2.07 2.98 -4.31
N TYR A 399 0.92 2.34 -4.28
CA TYR A 399 0.44 1.27 -5.12
C TYR A 399 0.63 1.58 -6.61
N LYS A 400 1.54 0.88 -7.28
CA LYS A 400 1.36 0.59 -8.70
C LYS A 400 0.68 -0.77 -8.77
N THR A 401 -0.64 -0.76 -8.91
CA THR A 401 -1.44 -1.95 -9.20
C THR A 401 -0.91 -2.57 -10.49
N ILE A 402 -0.15 -3.67 -10.39
CA ILE A 402 0.07 -4.54 -11.54
C ILE A 402 -1.24 -5.30 -11.71
N THR A 403 -2.12 -4.76 -12.56
CA THR A 403 -3.45 -5.30 -12.79
C THR A 403 -3.37 -6.76 -13.21
N PHE A 404 -4.19 -7.61 -12.59
CA PHE A 404 -4.36 -9.04 -12.90
C PHE A 404 -4.35 -9.35 -14.42
N ALA A 405 -4.97 -8.51 -15.24
CA ALA A 405 -5.06 -8.66 -16.69
C ALA A 405 -3.70 -8.71 -17.42
N LEU A 406 -2.69 -7.95 -16.97
CA LEU A 406 -1.35 -7.97 -17.58
C LEU A 406 -0.57 -9.24 -17.23
N GLN A 407 -0.82 -9.83 -16.06
CA GLN A 407 -0.15 -11.06 -15.64
C GLN A 407 -0.75 -12.32 -16.29
N LEU A 408 -2.04 -12.30 -16.61
CA LEU A 408 -2.69 -13.37 -17.37
C LEU A 408 -2.09 -13.56 -18.77
N LEU A 409 -1.56 -12.49 -19.38
CA LEU A 409 -0.86 -12.56 -20.66
C LEU A 409 0.52 -13.26 -20.56
N MET A 410 1.03 -13.49 -19.35
CA MET A 410 2.36 -14.07 -19.12
C MET A 410 2.36 -15.58 -18.86
N SER A 411 1.20 -16.18 -18.53
CA SER A 411 1.08 -17.64 -18.46
C SER A 411 0.91 -18.20 -19.87
N ARG A 412 1.85 -19.05 -20.32
CA ARG A 412 1.81 -19.68 -21.66
C ARG A 412 0.53 -20.50 -21.88
N ARG A 413 -0.07 -21.03 -20.80
CA ARG A 413 -1.38 -21.68 -20.77
C ARG A 413 -2.10 -21.38 -19.46
N TRP A 414 -3.42 -21.24 -19.50
CA TRP A 414 -4.25 -21.02 -18.31
C TRP A 414 -4.14 -22.15 -17.26
N SER A 415 -3.88 -23.39 -17.70
CA SER A 415 -3.61 -24.54 -16.82
C SER A 415 -2.39 -24.35 -15.91
N ASP A 416 -1.40 -23.59 -16.37
CA ASP A 416 -0.14 -23.39 -15.64
C ASP A 416 -0.32 -22.37 -14.50
N PHE A 417 -1.37 -21.53 -14.58
CA PHE A 417 -1.70 -20.51 -13.59
C PHE A 417 -2.65 -21.04 -12.50
N TYR A 418 -3.76 -21.67 -12.88
CA TYR A 418 -4.85 -21.99 -11.94
C TYR A 418 -4.55 -23.12 -10.94
N GLY A 419 -3.43 -23.84 -11.10
CA GLY A 419 -3.11 -24.97 -10.24
C GLY A 419 -4.03 -26.17 -10.50
N PRO A 420 -4.01 -27.16 -9.59
CA PRO A 420 -4.30 -26.84 -8.19
C PRO A 420 -3.11 -27.02 -7.25
N LEU A 421 -2.84 -25.99 -6.43
CA LEU A 421 -2.23 -26.17 -5.12
C LEU A 421 -3.36 -26.16 -4.08
N GLU A 422 -3.88 -27.35 -3.76
CA GLU A 422 -4.79 -27.53 -2.63
C GLU A 422 -3.96 -27.65 -1.35
N ARG A 423 -4.34 -26.86 -0.34
CA ARG A 423 -3.75 -26.90 1.00
C ARG A 423 -4.88 -27.05 2.02
N ALA A 424 -4.52 -27.42 3.25
CA ALA A 424 -5.50 -27.60 4.33
C ALA A 424 -6.36 -26.35 4.59
N ASP A 425 -5.88 -25.17 4.17
CA ASP A 425 -6.44 -23.85 4.44
C ASP A 425 -7.06 -23.15 3.22
N GLY A 426 -7.05 -23.81 2.04
CA GLY A 426 -7.74 -23.32 0.86
C GLY A 426 -7.11 -23.75 -0.47
N PHE A 427 -7.57 -23.09 -1.53
CA PHE A 427 -7.08 -23.31 -2.89
C PHE A 427 -6.27 -22.12 -3.35
N TYR A 428 -5.11 -22.41 -3.93
CA TYR A 428 -4.16 -21.42 -4.40
C TYR A 428 -3.81 -21.67 -5.86
N THR A 429 -3.46 -20.59 -6.56
CA THR A 429 -2.81 -20.70 -7.88
C THR A 429 -1.48 -21.42 -7.75
N ASN A 430 -0.93 -21.88 -8.88
CA ASN A 430 0.49 -22.24 -8.91
C ASN A 430 1.35 -21.02 -8.55
N ILE A 431 2.57 -21.28 -8.11
CA ILE A 431 3.56 -20.22 -7.84
C ILE A 431 3.90 -19.51 -9.15
N LEU A 432 3.80 -18.19 -9.12
CA LEU A 432 4.15 -17.28 -10.20
C LEU A 432 5.49 -16.62 -9.89
N ARG A 433 6.33 -16.51 -10.91
CA ARG A 433 7.62 -15.79 -10.83
C ARG A 433 7.67 -14.72 -11.88
N ASN A 434 8.00 -13.50 -11.47
CA ASN A 434 8.18 -12.40 -12.42
C ASN A 434 9.43 -12.63 -13.27
N ASN A 435 9.31 -12.33 -14.56
CA ASN A 435 10.43 -12.36 -15.47
C ASN A 435 11.00 -10.95 -15.60
N PHE A 436 12.05 -10.64 -14.83
CA PHE A 436 12.69 -9.31 -14.85
C PHE A 436 13.34 -8.96 -16.19
N SER A 437 13.61 -9.95 -17.05
CA SER A 437 14.07 -9.73 -18.42
C SER A 437 12.93 -9.36 -19.38
N SER A 438 11.67 -9.42 -18.93
CA SER A 438 10.51 -8.97 -19.70
C SER A 438 10.03 -7.61 -19.16
N PRO A 439 10.09 -6.52 -19.96
CA PRO A 439 9.57 -5.22 -19.53
C PRO A 439 8.05 -5.26 -19.30
N TYR A 440 7.33 -6.21 -19.91
CA TYR A 440 5.90 -6.44 -19.68
C TYR A 440 5.59 -6.96 -18.28
N SER A 441 6.54 -7.67 -17.64
CA SER A 441 6.32 -8.25 -16.30
C SER A 441 6.28 -7.21 -15.19
N LEU A 442 6.96 -6.09 -15.38
CA LEU A 442 7.08 -5.03 -14.37
C LEU A 442 6.44 -3.70 -14.82
N GLY A 443 6.05 -3.59 -16.10
CA GLY A 443 5.59 -2.35 -16.71
C GLY A 443 6.72 -1.37 -17.06
N PHE A 444 7.98 -1.78 -16.90
CA PHE A 444 9.17 -1.00 -17.25
C PHE A 444 10.40 -1.92 -17.42
N PRO A 445 11.43 -1.53 -18.19
CA PRO A 445 12.69 -2.25 -18.26
C PRO A 445 13.49 -2.06 -16.97
N MET A 446 13.83 -3.17 -16.31
CA MET A 446 14.76 -3.20 -15.20
C MET A 446 16.19 -3.26 -15.75
N TYR A 447 17.01 -2.23 -15.51
CA TYR A 447 18.40 -2.22 -15.95
C TYR A 447 19.19 -3.35 -15.29
N GLY A 448 20.04 -4.03 -16.07
CA GLY A 448 20.76 -5.24 -15.65
C GLY A 448 20.01 -6.56 -15.91
N TYR A 449 18.73 -6.53 -16.34
CA TYR A 449 17.96 -7.75 -16.68
C TYR A 449 17.42 -7.78 -18.12
N VAL A 450 17.07 -6.63 -18.71
CA VAL A 450 16.68 -6.53 -20.12
C VAL A 450 17.90 -6.34 -21.04
N ASN A 451 17.79 -6.71 -22.33
CA ASN A 451 18.88 -6.74 -23.32
C ASN A 451 19.96 -5.66 -23.10
N ASP A 452 21.13 -6.13 -22.66
CA ASP A 452 22.11 -5.43 -21.82
C ASP A 452 23.04 -4.51 -22.62
N THR A 453 22.48 -3.43 -23.17
CA THR A 453 23.32 -2.40 -23.80
C THR A 453 23.93 -1.42 -22.79
N LYS A 454 23.69 -1.58 -21.47
CA LYS A 454 24.01 -0.55 -20.45
C LYS A 454 24.39 -1.11 -19.06
N PRO A 455 25.39 -2.00 -18.95
CA PRO A 455 25.77 -2.64 -17.69
C PRO A 455 26.19 -1.62 -16.61
N GLN A 456 25.86 -1.95 -15.37
CA GLN A 456 26.36 -1.30 -14.15
C GLN A 456 27.28 -2.30 -13.46
N PRO A 457 28.61 -2.11 -13.50
CA PRO A 457 29.49 -2.98 -12.76
C PRO A 457 29.19 -2.87 -11.27
N GLN A 458 29.32 -3.99 -10.56
CA GLN A 458 29.30 -3.97 -9.10
C GLN A 458 30.29 -2.93 -8.60
N THR A 459 29.79 -2.01 -7.77
CA THR A 459 30.54 -0.84 -7.31
C THR A 459 31.13 -1.08 -5.91
N PHE A 460 30.37 -1.76 -5.06
CA PHE A 460 30.75 -2.12 -3.70
C PHE A 460 30.66 -3.64 -3.56
N GLU A 461 31.58 -4.23 -2.80
CA GLU A 461 31.43 -5.61 -2.34
C GLU A 461 30.23 -5.72 -1.40
N SER A 462 29.50 -6.83 -1.45
CA SER A 462 28.31 -7.02 -0.60
C SER A 462 28.59 -6.83 0.89
N ASP A 463 29.75 -7.29 1.37
CA ASP A 463 30.18 -7.15 2.76
C ASP A 463 30.50 -5.69 3.16
N SER A 464 30.64 -4.81 2.18
CA SER A 464 30.83 -3.37 2.37
C SER A 464 29.53 -2.57 2.25
N ILE A 465 28.38 -3.24 2.09
CA ILE A 465 27.06 -2.64 2.04
C ILE A 465 26.31 -2.98 3.33
N VAL A 466 25.67 -1.97 3.93
CA VAL A 466 24.69 -2.18 5.00
C VAL A 466 23.40 -1.43 4.70
N VAL A 467 22.26 -2.09 4.91
CA VAL A 467 20.95 -1.43 4.85
C VAL A 467 20.58 -0.92 6.23
N LEU A 468 20.25 0.35 6.35
CA LEU A 468 19.69 0.95 7.55
C LEU A 468 18.16 1.04 7.41
N SER A 469 17.43 0.49 8.38
CA SER A 469 15.96 0.46 8.40
C SER A 469 15.42 0.89 9.75
N ASP A 470 14.18 1.35 9.78
CA ASP A 470 13.37 1.60 11.00
C ASP A 470 12.19 0.62 11.10
N GLY A 471 12.21 -0.45 10.31
CA GLY A 471 11.16 -1.47 10.20
C GLY A 471 9.93 -1.05 9.40
N ALA A 472 9.79 0.21 8.97
CA ALA A 472 8.64 0.67 8.19
C ALA A 472 8.60 0.11 6.75
N CYS A 473 9.69 -0.53 6.30
CA CYS A 473 9.81 -1.13 4.99
C CYS A 473 8.69 -2.15 4.71
N ALA A 474 7.99 -1.96 3.59
CA ALA A 474 6.86 -2.80 3.15
C ALA A 474 6.81 -2.89 1.62
N SER A 475 6.02 -3.83 1.09
CA SER A 475 5.68 -3.97 -0.33
C SER A 475 6.93 -4.05 -1.23
N ALA A 476 7.09 -3.18 -2.23
CA ALA A 476 8.30 -3.09 -3.06
C ALA A 476 9.62 -2.98 -2.24
N CYS A 477 9.62 -2.25 -1.12
CA CYS A 477 10.79 -2.20 -0.23
C CYS A 477 11.07 -3.58 0.40
N ALA A 478 10.03 -4.30 0.81
CA ALA A 478 10.19 -5.65 1.37
C ALA A 478 10.79 -6.62 0.33
N ILE A 479 10.39 -6.51 -0.94
CA ILE A 479 11.00 -7.27 -2.04
C ILE A 479 12.47 -6.88 -2.21
N PHE A 480 12.77 -5.59 -2.25
CA PHE A 480 14.15 -5.10 -2.35
C PHE A 480 15.03 -5.63 -1.21
N MET A 481 14.58 -5.49 0.03
CA MET A 481 15.29 -5.97 1.22
C MET A 481 15.54 -7.47 1.19
N GLU A 482 14.55 -8.23 0.76
CA GLU A 482 14.69 -9.67 0.63
C GLU A 482 15.68 -10.04 -0.48
N LEU A 483 15.68 -9.35 -1.63
CA LEU A 483 16.69 -9.53 -2.68
C LEU A 483 18.11 -9.19 -2.18
N MET A 484 18.26 -8.07 -1.47
CA MET A 484 19.53 -7.64 -0.88
C MET A 484 20.06 -8.69 0.11
N LYS A 485 19.21 -9.19 1.00
CA LYS A 485 19.57 -10.20 1.98
C LYS A 485 19.93 -11.54 1.33
N THR A 486 19.11 -12.00 0.39
CA THR A 486 19.12 -13.41 -0.03
C THR A 486 19.87 -13.68 -1.33
N GLN A 487 20.00 -12.69 -2.20
CA GLN A 487 20.77 -12.81 -3.44
C GLN A 487 22.11 -12.10 -3.34
N ALA A 488 22.15 -10.93 -2.70
CA ALA A 488 23.38 -10.16 -2.56
C ALA A 488 24.15 -10.46 -1.26
N GLY A 489 23.51 -11.06 -0.23
CA GLY A 489 24.15 -11.35 1.06
C GLY A 489 24.38 -10.11 1.93
N VAL A 490 23.68 -9.01 1.65
CA VAL A 490 23.85 -7.73 2.34
C VAL A 490 23.17 -7.76 3.71
N GLN A 491 23.87 -7.23 4.71
CA GLN A 491 23.38 -7.13 6.09
C GLN A 491 22.50 -5.89 6.29
N SER A 492 21.61 -5.95 7.29
CA SER A 492 20.76 -4.82 7.67
C SER A 492 20.88 -4.50 9.16
N ILE A 493 20.95 -3.22 9.48
CA ILE A 493 20.82 -2.68 10.84
C ILE A 493 19.43 -2.04 10.94
N THR A 494 18.70 -2.35 12.02
CA THR A 494 17.39 -1.76 12.29
C THR A 494 17.47 -0.93 13.56
N VAL A 495 16.87 0.27 13.54
CA VAL A 495 16.92 1.24 14.64
C VAL A 495 15.52 1.69 15.06
N GLY A 496 15.41 2.14 16.31
CA GLY A 496 14.13 2.50 16.94
C GLY A 496 13.49 1.31 17.63
N GLY A 497 12.17 1.33 17.74
CA GLY A 497 11.38 0.32 18.43
C GLY A 497 11.20 0.60 19.91
N ARG A 498 10.75 -0.43 20.64
CA ARG A 498 10.58 -0.39 22.09
C ARG A 498 11.91 -0.16 22.77
N LYS A 499 11.89 0.44 23.97
CA LYS A 499 13.08 0.74 24.77
C LYS A 499 13.69 -0.53 25.37
N GLN A 500 14.31 -1.35 24.52
CA GLN A 500 14.92 -2.61 24.91
C GLN A 500 16.14 -2.93 24.04
N ASN A 501 17.10 -3.65 24.61
CA ASN A 501 18.16 -4.28 23.83
C ASN A 501 17.61 -5.59 23.27
N GLY A 502 17.28 -5.61 21.97
CA GLY A 502 16.69 -6.78 21.33
C GLY A 502 16.57 -6.66 19.82
N PRO A 503 16.28 -7.76 19.11
CA PRO A 503 16.11 -7.74 17.68
C PRO A 503 14.80 -7.03 17.29
N MET A 504 14.86 -6.28 16.19
CA MET A 504 13.72 -5.68 15.50
C MET A 504 13.74 -6.11 14.03
N GLN A 505 12.58 -6.31 13.41
CA GLN A 505 12.52 -6.64 11.98
C GLN A 505 12.94 -5.44 11.12
N ALA A 506 13.95 -5.65 10.27
CA ALA A 506 14.31 -4.69 9.21
C ALA A 506 13.17 -4.45 8.20
N VAL A 507 12.23 -5.40 8.11
CA VAL A 507 11.03 -5.32 7.27
C VAL A 507 9.84 -5.69 8.17
N GLY A 508 9.32 -4.70 8.89
CA GLY A 508 8.16 -4.87 9.76
C GLY A 508 6.83 -4.74 9.04
N GLY A 509 6.79 -4.07 7.88
CA GLY A 509 5.58 -3.91 7.11
C GLY A 509 5.17 -5.11 6.27
N THR A 510 4.09 -4.95 5.51
CA THR A 510 3.55 -6.03 4.67
C THR A 510 4.57 -6.51 3.65
N LYS A 511 4.86 -7.82 3.64
CA LYS A 511 5.77 -8.47 2.69
C LYS A 511 5.01 -9.03 1.48
N GLY A 512 3.86 -8.43 1.16
CA GLY A 512 3.01 -8.75 0.03
C GLY A 512 3.60 -8.24 -1.28
N PHE A 513 3.33 -8.95 -2.37
CA PHE A 513 3.78 -8.57 -3.72
C PHE A 513 2.83 -7.61 -4.41
N ASN A 514 1.52 -7.76 -4.18
CA ASN A 514 0.52 -7.03 -4.92
C ASN A 514 -0.72 -6.79 -4.07
N VAL A 515 -1.24 -5.58 -4.22
CA VAL A 515 -2.46 -5.08 -3.61
C VAL A 515 -3.52 -5.03 -4.69
N GLU A 516 -4.74 -5.44 -4.36
CA GLU A 516 -5.89 -5.31 -5.25
C GLU A 516 -7.00 -4.53 -4.55
N ASP A 517 -7.51 -3.52 -5.25
CA ASP A 517 -8.59 -2.66 -4.78
C ASP A 517 -9.92 -3.42 -4.83
N LEU A 518 -10.76 -3.23 -3.80
CA LEU A 518 -12.05 -3.94 -3.71
C LEU A 518 -13.01 -3.55 -4.85
N GLY A 519 -12.94 -2.33 -5.36
CA GLY A 519 -13.68 -1.86 -6.52
C GLY A 519 -13.25 -2.57 -7.80
N ILE A 520 -11.95 -2.77 -8.00
CA ILE A 520 -11.41 -3.56 -9.12
C ILE A 520 -11.89 -5.02 -9.03
N LEU A 521 -11.84 -5.64 -7.84
CA LEU A 521 -12.35 -7.01 -7.66
C LEU A 521 -13.85 -7.11 -7.97
N SER A 522 -14.64 -6.15 -7.49
CA SER A 522 -16.09 -6.11 -7.68
C SER A 522 -16.48 -5.93 -9.15
N THR A 523 -15.83 -4.99 -9.83
CA THR A 523 -16.05 -4.71 -11.26
C THR A 523 -15.61 -5.90 -12.13
N THR A 524 -14.45 -6.49 -11.82
CA THR A 524 -13.94 -7.67 -12.54
C THR A 524 -14.87 -8.88 -12.38
N ALA A 525 -15.40 -9.12 -11.18
CA ALA A 525 -16.37 -10.19 -10.95
C ALA A 525 -17.67 -9.97 -11.74
N GLY A 526 -18.16 -8.72 -11.80
CA GLY A 526 -19.32 -8.36 -12.61
C GLY A 526 -19.10 -8.52 -14.12
N GLU A 527 -17.96 -8.05 -14.63
CA GLU A 527 -17.58 -8.19 -16.04
C GLU A 527 -17.44 -9.66 -16.47
N ALA A 528 -16.85 -10.50 -15.60
CA ALA A 528 -16.71 -11.92 -15.85
C ALA A 528 -18.09 -12.59 -16.07
N TYR A 529 -19.10 -12.21 -15.29
CA TYR A 529 -20.47 -12.67 -15.48
C TYR A 529 -21.09 -12.20 -16.80
N TRP A 530 -20.93 -10.92 -17.16
CA TRP A 530 -21.54 -10.38 -18.39
C TRP A 530 -20.91 -10.94 -19.66
N ARG A 531 -19.62 -11.25 -19.61
CA ARG A 531 -18.88 -11.88 -20.72
C ARG A 531 -19.07 -13.39 -20.78
N ALA A 532 -19.61 -14.00 -19.73
CA ALA A 532 -19.88 -15.43 -19.70
C ALA A 532 -20.92 -15.80 -20.77
N ASN A 533 -20.56 -16.78 -21.60
CA ASN A 533 -21.50 -17.38 -22.53
C ASN A 533 -22.55 -18.23 -21.78
N TRP A 534 -23.56 -18.74 -22.49
CA TRP A 534 -24.67 -19.46 -21.87
C TRP A 534 -24.24 -20.74 -21.12
N THR A 535 -23.14 -21.40 -21.51
CA THR A 535 -22.61 -22.58 -20.81
C THR A 535 -21.82 -22.24 -19.56
N GLN A 536 -21.28 -21.02 -19.47
CA GLN A 536 -20.49 -20.53 -18.34
C GLN A 536 -21.34 -19.84 -17.27
N ARG A 537 -22.48 -19.24 -17.64
CA ARG A 537 -23.35 -18.51 -16.71
C ARG A 537 -23.76 -19.31 -15.46
N PRO A 538 -24.07 -20.62 -15.53
CA PRO A 538 -24.39 -21.40 -14.33
C PRO A 538 -23.27 -21.45 -13.29
N LEU A 539 -22.02 -21.23 -13.68
CA LEU A 539 -20.88 -21.17 -12.75
C LEU A 539 -20.94 -19.93 -11.85
N PHE A 540 -21.67 -18.90 -12.26
CA PHE A 540 -21.85 -17.66 -11.53
C PHE A 540 -23.16 -17.61 -10.72
N ASP A 541 -24.07 -18.57 -10.90
CA ASP A 541 -25.39 -18.57 -10.25
C ASP A 541 -25.30 -18.49 -8.70
N PRO A 542 -24.41 -19.23 -8.01
CA PRO A 542 -24.27 -19.11 -6.55
C PRO A 542 -23.89 -17.69 -6.11
N TYR A 543 -23.12 -16.97 -6.94
CA TYR A 543 -22.70 -15.60 -6.67
C TYR A 543 -23.82 -14.60 -6.96
N ARG A 544 -24.62 -14.84 -7.99
CA ARG A 544 -25.83 -14.05 -8.27
C ARG A 544 -26.86 -14.23 -7.17
N GLU A 545 -27.10 -15.46 -6.73
CA GLU A 545 -28.04 -15.81 -5.66
C GLU A 545 -27.60 -15.27 -4.30
N ALA A 546 -26.29 -15.29 -4.01
CA ALA A 546 -25.71 -14.64 -2.84
C ALA A 546 -25.73 -13.10 -2.92
N GLY A 547 -26.25 -12.52 -4.02
CA GLY A 547 -26.32 -11.08 -4.20
C GLY A 547 -24.97 -10.41 -4.38
N LEU A 548 -23.92 -11.12 -4.80
CA LEU A 548 -22.53 -10.65 -4.85
C LEU A 548 -22.40 -9.25 -5.43
N VAL A 549 -23.02 -9.01 -6.59
CA VAL A 549 -22.94 -7.71 -7.26
C VAL A 549 -23.57 -6.62 -6.38
N LYS A 550 -24.79 -6.84 -5.87
CA LYS A 550 -25.48 -5.89 -4.98
C LYS A 550 -24.69 -5.64 -3.69
N THR A 551 -24.25 -6.70 -3.01
CA THR A 551 -23.53 -6.59 -1.74
C THR A 551 -22.14 -6.00 -1.91
N ALA A 552 -21.43 -6.30 -3.01
CA ALA A 552 -20.15 -5.70 -3.33
C ALA A 552 -20.32 -4.21 -3.65
N TRP A 553 -21.34 -3.82 -4.42
CA TRP A 553 -21.66 -2.41 -4.63
C TRP A 553 -21.95 -1.68 -3.32
N GLN A 554 -22.63 -2.32 -2.37
CA GLN A 554 -22.86 -1.73 -1.05
C GLN A 554 -21.56 -1.49 -0.28
N VAL A 555 -20.57 -2.39 -0.40
CA VAL A 555 -19.23 -2.17 0.17
C VAL A 555 -18.59 -0.91 -0.41
N LEU A 556 -18.71 -0.72 -1.73
CA LEU A 556 -18.14 0.43 -2.44
C LEU A 556 -18.88 1.74 -2.16
N SER A 557 -20.20 1.70 -1.97
CA SER A 557 -21.03 2.87 -1.66
C SER A 557 -20.88 3.39 -0.24
N ARG A 558 -20.00 2.80 0.57
CA ARG A 558 -19.65 3.29 1.91
C ARG A 558 -18.17 3.68 1.99
N LEU A 559 -17.41 3.58 0.90
CA LEU A 559 -15.99 3.89 0.89
C LEU A 559 -15.74 5.38 0.96
N ALA A 560 -14.72 5.75 1.71
CA ALA A 560 -14.25 7.12 1.71
C ALA A 560 -13.66 7.53 0.35
N SER A 561 -13.79 8.81 0.01
CA SER A 561 -13.36 9.38 -1.28
C SER A 561 -11.83 9.48 -1.48
N TRP A 562 -11.02 8.85 -0.62
CA TRP A 562 -9.56 8.89 -0.67
C TRP A 562 -8.99 7.59 -1.27
N TYR A 563 -7.96 7.67 -2.10
CA TYR A 563 -7.42 6.50 -2.79
C TYR A 563 -6.10 6.00 -2.14
N PRO A 564 -6.01 4.70 -1.77
CA PRO A 564 -7.08 3.70 -1.77
C PRO A 564 -7.71 3.52 -0.38
N ALA A 565 -9.02 3.72 -0.28
CA ALA A 565 -9.83 3.49 0.92
C ALA A 565 -10.20 2.02 1.14
N SER A 566 -9.91 1.12 0.19
CA SER A 566 -10.16 -0.31 0.37
C SER A 566 -9.27 -1.20 -0.46
N ASN A 567 -8.56 -2.15 0.15
CA ASN A 567 -7.75 -3.11 -0.57
C ASN A 567 -7.56 -4.41 0.20
N VAL A 568 -7.06 -5.41 -0.51
CA VAL A 568 -6.50 -6.64 0.06
C VAL A 568 -5.07 -6.86 -0.43
N ASN A 569 -4.26 -7.51 0.39
CA ASN A 569 -3.02 -8.16 -0.01
C ASN A 569 -3.33 -9.36 -0.91
N PHE A 570 -3.40 -9.11 -2.20
CA PHE A 570 -3.86 -10.06 -3.22
C PHE A 570 -2.82 -11.14 -3.56
N LYS A 571 -1.52 -10.81 -3.43
CA LYS A 571 -0.42 -11.77 -3.66
C LYS A 571 0.60 -11.71 -2.52
N ASN A 572 0.96 -12.88 -2.00
CA ASN A 572 2.06 -13.02 -1.04
C ASN A 572 3.39 -13.26 -1.75
N ASN A 573 4.48 -12.72 -1.19
CA ASN A 573 5.82 -13.19 -1.53
C ASN A 573 6.16 -14.44 -0.74
N LEU A 574 6.81 -15.37 -1.44
CA LEU A 574 7.38 -16.59 -0.90
C LEU A 574 8.88 -16.63 -1.15
N ARG A 575 9.57 -17.25 -0.19
CA ARG A 575 10.98 -17.56 -0.36
C ARG A 575 11.17 -18.69 -1.37
N LYS A 576 12.14 -18.57 -2.27
CA LYS A 576 12.49 -19.65 -3.22
C LYS A 576 13.05 -20.83 -2.43
N GLY A 577 12.52 -22.02 -2.72
CA GLY A 577 12.90 -23.26 -2.04
C GLY A 577 12.26 -23.44 -0.67
N ASP A 578 11.29 -22.58 -0.29
CA ASP A 578 10.46 -22.84 0.87
C ASP A 578 9.27 -23.73 0.49
N ASP A 579 9.40 -25.02 0.81
CA ASP A 579 8.36 -26.04 0.56
C ASP A 579 7.17 -25.91 1.52
N THR A 580 7.29 -25.14 2.61
CA THR A 580 6.15 -24.85 3.51
C THR A 580 5.16 -23.89 2.87
N HIS A 581 5.59 -23.13 1.85
CA HIS A 581 4.81 -22.09 1.20
C HIS A 581 4.27 -21.01 2.16
N THR A 582 5.00 -20.76 3.24
CA THR A 582 4.63 -19.76 4.25
C THR A 582 4.94 -18.37 3.71
N PRO A 583 3.98 -17.42 3.72
CA PRO A 583 4.26 -16.03 3.39
C PRO A 583 5.44 -15.48 4.20
N LEU A 584 6.24 -14.62 3.56
CA LEU A 584 7.40 -13.98 4.19
C LEU A 584 7.06 -13.14 5.43
N HIS A 585 5.78 -12.89 5.71
CA HIS A 585 5.29 -12.19 6.90
C HIS A 585 5.82 -12.77 8.21
N SER A 586 6.07 -14.08 8.29
CA SER A 586 6.66 -14.74 9.46
C SER A 586 8.19 -14.52 9.58
N ASN A 587 8.70 -14.48 10.81
CA ASN A 587 10.13 -14.25 11.10
C ASN A 587 11.06 -15.46 10.84
N GLY A 588 10.51 -16.62 10.50
CA GLY A 588 11.19 -17.91 10.64
C GLY A 588 11.86 -18.50 9.40
N ALA A 589 11.78 -17.88 8.22
CA ALA A 589 12.30 -18.55 7.02
C ALA A 589 13.86 -18.54 6.97
N SER A 590 14.45 -19.63 6.46
CA SER A 590 15.90 -19.82 6.17
C SER A 590 16.35 -19.07 4.91
N VAL A 591 17.63 -18.67 4.80
CA VAL A 591 18.17 -17.86 3.68
C VAL A 591 17.93 -18.50 2.29
N GLY A 592 17.30 -17.77 1.36
CA GLY A 592 17.06 -18.22 -0.01
C GLY A 592 16.42 -17.10 -0.86
N ALA A 593 16.75 -16.99 -2.14
CA ALA A 593 16.30 -15.90 -3.02
C ALA A 593 14.78 -15.69 -3.01
N CYS A 594 14.23 -14.47 -2.97
CA CYS A 594 12.77 -14.26 -3.13
C CYS A 594 12.39 -13.90 -4.56
N MET A 595 11.49 -14.66 -5.17
CA MET A 595 10.86 -14.30 -6.46
C MET A 595 9.50 -14.97 -6.72
N ALA A 596 8.92 -15.68 -5.74
CA ALA A 596 7.73 -16.52 -5.93
C ALA A 596 6.49 -15.86 -5.29
N ALA A 597 5.34 -15.89 -5.97
CA ALA A 597 4.08 -15.39 -5.43
C ALA A 597 2.88 -16.28 -5.79
N TYR A 598 1.83 -16.27 -4.99
CA TYR A 598 0.55 -16.95 -5.31
C TYR A 598 -0.64 -16.05 -5.00
N ILE A 599 -1.81 -16.45 -5.50
CA ILE A 599 -3.11 -15.85 -5.17
C ILE A 599 -3.97 -16.90 -4.47
N ARG A 600 -4.73 -16.49 -3.46
CA ARG A 600 -5.78 -17.30 -2.85
C ARG A 600 -7.05 -17.23 -3.70
N LEU A 601 -7.58 -18.39 -4.10
CA LEU A 601 -8.81 -18.46 -4.90
C LEU A 601 -10.04 -18.42 -4.00
N ALA A 602 -10.99 -17.54 -4.30
CA ALA A 602 -12.24 -17.46 -3.55
C ALA A 602 -13.09 -18.73 -3.76
N MET A 603 -13.59 -19.33 -2.68
CA MET A 603 -14.67 -20.35 -2.69
C MET A 603 -14.42 -21.62 -3.53
N GLY A 604 -13.22 -22.21 -3.48
CA GLY A 604 -12.99 -23.57 -3.97
C GLY A 604 -13.22 -23.80 -5.47
N GLN A 605 -12.78 -22.86 -6.30
CA GLN A 605 -13.00 -22.80 -7.76
C GLN A 605 -12.37 -23.93 -8.62
N ARG A 606 -12.27 -25.18 -8.11
CA ARG A 606 -11.79 -26.34 -8.89
C ARG A 606 -12.52 -26.52 -10.23
N ASN A 607 -13.84 -26.30 -10.25
CA ASN A 607 -14.68 -26.62 -11.41
C ASN A 607 -14.88 -25.46 -12.38
N MET A 608 -14.66 -24.22 -11.96
CA MET A 608 -14.93 -23.05 -12.79
C MET A 608 -13.74 -22.75 -13.71
N CYS A 609 -12.53 -22.77 -13.17
CA CYS A 609 -11.31 -22.51 -13.93
C CYS A 609 -10.98 -23.67 -14.89
N SER A 610 -11.12 -24.93 -14.46
CA SER A 610 -10.91 -26.11 -15.32
C SER A 610 -11.87 -26.17 -16.52
N ARG A 611 -13.15 -25.84 -16.34
CA ARG A 611 -14.14 -25.83 -17.43
C ARG A 611 -13.95 -24.68 -18.43
N ILE A 612 -13.37 -23.56 -18.00
CA ILE A 612 -13.04 -22.44 -18.91
C ILE A 612 -11.83 -22.81 -19.79
N THR A 613 -10.86 -23.56 -19.28
CA THR A 613 -9.66 -23.96 -20.03
C THR A 613 -9.90 -25.06 -21.07
N ASP A 614 -10.92 -25.89 -20.88
CA ASP A 614 -11.26 -26.98 -21.81
C ASP A 614 -12.07 -26.51 -23.04
N HIS A 615 -12.39 -25.22 -23.15
CA HIS A 615 -13.22 -24.68 -24.24
C HIS A 615 -12.35 -24.14 -25.41
N PRO A 616 -12.51 -24.65 -26.66
CA PRO A 616 -11.65 -24.29 -27.81
C PRO A 616 -11.64 -22.80 -28.18
N SER A 617 -12.68 -22.04 -27.81
CA SER A 617 -12.84 -20.61 -28.10
C SER A 617 -12.12 -19.67 -27.13
N ALA A 618 -11.62 -20.17 -25.99
CA ALA A 618 -10.85 -19.36 -25.04
C ALA A 618 -9.41 -19.10 -25.51
N GLN A 619 -8.94 -19.81 -26.55
CA GLN A 619 -7.61 -19.66 -27.13
C GLN A 619 -7.51 -18.58 -28.22
N THR A 620 -8.64 -18.06 -28.73
CA THR A 620 -8.65 -17.22 -29.96
C THR A 620 -9.18 -15.81 -29.77
N GLY A 621 -9.54 -15.39 -28.56
CA GLY A 621 -10.29 -14.14 -28.30
C GLY A 621 -9.48 -12.91 -27.87
N PHE A 622 -8.19 -13.03 -27.55
CA PHE A 622 -7.33 -11.89 -27.23
C PHE A 622 -6.12 -11.93 -28.17
N GLY A 623 -5.95 -10.87 -28.96
CA GLY A 623 -5.12 -10.79 -30.17
C GLY A 623 -3.75 -11.50 -30.10
N THR A 624 -3.62 -12.56 -30.88
CA THR A 624 -2.39 -13.34 -31.09
C THR A 624 -1.47 -12.75 -32.18
N SER A 625 -1.38 -11.42 -32.32
CA SER A 625 -0.60 -10.82 -33.42
C SER A 625 0.87 -10.51 -33.11
N TYR A 626 1.40 -10.85 -31.92
CA TYR A 626 2.80 -10.55 -31.57
C TYR A 626 3.47 -11.65 -30.74
N ILE A 627 3.47 -12.89 -31.21
CA ILE A 627 4.41 -13.92 -30.71
C ILE A 627 4.86 -14.78 -31.90
N ASN A 628 5.82 -14.27 -32.66
CA ASN A 628 6.77 -15.11 -33.39
C ASN A 628 8.13 -14.61 -32.96
N ASP A 629 8.81 -15.37 -32.10
CA ASP A 629 10.27 -15.51 -32.11
C ASP A 629 10.64 -16.70 -31.23
N ALA A 630 11.28 -17.69 -31.85
CA ALA A 630 11.89 -18.83 -31.17
C ALA A 630 13.10 -18.35 -30.34
N PRO A 631 13.40 -18.96 -29.18
CA PRO A 631 14.56 -18.58 -28.39
C PRO A 631 15.87 -18.96 -29.11
N PRO A 632 16.92 -18.12 -29.09
CA PRO A 632 18.25 -18.51 -29.53
C PRO A 632 18.85 -19.56 -28.60
N GLU A 633 19.51 -20.55 -29.20
CA GLU A 633 20.02 -21.78 -28.59
C GLU A 633 21.36 -21.61 -27.81
N SER A 634 21.64 -20.42 -27.26
CA SER A 634 22.94 -20.08 -26.67
C SER A 634 22.85 -19.60 -25.21
N ALA A 635 22.41 -20.48 -24.31
CA ALA A 635 22.55 -20.29 -22.86
C ALA A 635 22.76 -21.62 -22.11
N LYS A 636 23.59 -22.51 -22.67
CA LYS A 636 24.21 -23.61 -21.92
C LYS A 636 25.65 -23.23 -21.64
N ASN A 637 25.86 -22.63 -20.46
CA ASN A 637 27.10 -22.51 -19.68
C ASN A 637 27.17 -21.12 -19.03
N LEU A 638 26.64 -21.02 -17.80
CA LEU A 638 27.23 -20.37 -16.62
C LEU A 638 26.28 -20.52 -15.42
#